data_AF-A0AAW2JRN4-F1
#
_entry.id   AF-A0AAW2JRN4-F1
#
_cell.length_a   1.000
_cell.length_b   1.000
_cell.length_c   1.000
_cell.angle_alpha   90.00
_cell.angle_beta   90.00
_cell.angle_gamma   90.00
#
_symmetry.space_group_name_H-M   'P 1'
#
loop_
_entity.id
_entity.type
_entity.pdbx_description
1 polymer ?
#
loop_
_entity_poly.entity_id
_entity_poly.type
_entity_poly.pdbx_seq_one_letter_code
_entity_poly.pdbx_strand_id
1 'polypeptide(L)'
;MAQIERGKTAEERAIDAWLPITASRTAKWWHSAFHNVTAMVGAGVLSLPYAISNMGWGPGVVILILSWSITLFTLWQMVELHESVPGKRFDRYHELGQYAFGHKLGLYIVVPQQVVVEVSTCIIYMVTGGKSLKKFHELVCPDCHEIRLTYFILIFASVHFVLSHLPNFHSITIISLAAAIFNYCLDASLAGGPRPNVSYELRGRSTSANVLNFFGALGDIAFAYAGHNVVLEIQATIPSTPEQPSTKPMWKGVVFAYIIVAICYLPISLVCYYIFGNSVDDNVLLTLQKPTWLIASANVFVLVHVIGSYQVYAMPVF
;
A
#
# COMPACT_ATOMS: atom_id res chain seq x y z
N MET A 1 -1.12 -31.05 -8.77
CA MET A 1 -0.75 -30.82 -7.35
C MET A 1 0.35 -31.77 -6.88
N ALA A 2 0.20 -33.11 -7.00
CA ALA A 2 1.14 -34.10 -6.45
C ALA A 2 2.61 -34.08 -6.95
N GLN A 3 2.94 -33.35 -8.03
CA GLN A 3 4.31 -33.25 -8.54
C GLN A 3 5.08 -32.00 -8.07
N ILE A 4 4.38 -30.93 -7.66
CA ILE A 4 4.99 -29.65 -7.23
C ILE A 4 5.40 -29.68 -5.74
N GLU A 5 4.90 -30.65 -4.97
CA GLU A 5 5.20 -30.80 -3.54
C GLU A 5 6.32 -31.81 -3.24
N ARG A 6 6.97 -32.38 -4.27
CA ARG A 6 7.95 -33.47 -4.08
C ARG A 6 9.17 -33.09 -3.24
N GLY A 7 9.43 -31.78 -3.05
CA GLY A 7 10.51 -31.29 -2.18
C GLY A 7 10.09 -30.95 -0.75
N LYS A 8 8.79 -30.94 -0.41
CA LYS A 8 8.29 -30.54 0.93
C LYS A 8 8.12 -31.75 1.85
N THR A 9 8.57 -31.63 3.08
CA THR A 9 8.35 -32.58 4.19
C THR A 9 6.87 -32.67 4.55
N ALA A 10 6.46 -33.72 5.27
CA ALA A 10 5.08 -33.87 5.72
C ALA A 10 4.65 -32.74 6.68
N GLU A 11 5.59 -32.26 7.50
CA GLU A 11 5.39 -31.12 8.39
C GLU A 11 5.16 -29.82 7.63
N GLU A 12 5.98 -29.52 6.62
CA GLU A 12 5.80 -28.33 5.77
C GLU A 12 4.44 -28.34 5.05
N ARG A 13 3.99 -29.50 4.57
CA ARG A 13 2.65 -29.62 3.95
C ARG A 13 1.52 -29.42 4.95
N ALA A 14 1.69 -29.88 6.19
CA ALA A 14 0.70 -29.67 7.25
C ALA A 14 0.61 -28.19 7.63
N ILE A 15 1.75 -27.48 7.68
CA ILE A 15 1.80 -26.04 7.89
C ILE A 15 1.12 -25.30 6.73
N ASP A 16 1.43 -25.64 5.48
CA ASP A 16 0.82 -25.02 4.30
C ASP A 16 -0.71 -25.26 4.23
N ALA A 17 -1.18 -26.40 4.69
CA ALA A 17 -2.61 -26.70 4.72
C ALA A 17 -3.34 -25.95 5.85
N TRP A 18 -2.62 -25.49 6.87
CA TRP A 18 -3.17 -24.75 8.01
C TRP A 18 -3.14 -23.24 7.80
N LEU A 19 -2.11 -22.71 7.15
CA LEU A 19 -1.92 -21.28 6.94
C LEU A 19 -3.00 -20.71 6.00
N PRO A 20 -3.69 -19.61 6.36
CA PRO A 20 -4.77 -19.03 5.55
C PRO A 20 -4.38 -18.73 4.09
N ILE A 21 -3.14 -18.31 3.87
CA ILE A 21 -2.60 -17.91 2.55
C ILE A 21 -2.42 -19.12 1.62
N THR A 22 -2.03 -20.28 2.16
CA THR A 22 -1.69 -21.48 1.38
C THR A 22 -2.74 -22.58 1.44
N ALA A 23 -3.67 -22.52 2.41
CA ALA A 23 -4.75 -23.48 2.61
C ALA A 23 -5.78 -23.52 1.46
N SER A 24 -5.97 -22.40 0.74
CA SER A 24 -6.89 -22.32 -0.41
C SER A 24 -6.23 -21.65 -1.61
N ARG A 25 -5.89 -22.46 -2.62
CA ARG A 25 -5.24 -21.99 -3.87
C ARG A 25 -6.23 -21.86 -5.03
N THR A 26 -7.30 -21.09 -4.83
CA THR A 26 -8.38 -20.92 -5.83
C THR A 26 -8.38 -19.54 -6.49
N ALA A 27 -7.39 -18.69 -6.19
CA ALA A 27 -7.38 -17.31 -6.67
C ALA A 27 -7.17 -17.25 -8.19
N LYS A 28 -7.82 -16.26 -8.82
CA LYS A 28 -7.71 -15.98 -10.25
C LYS A 28 -6.97 -14.66 -10.45
N TRP A 29 -6.57 -14.36 -11.69
CA TRP A 29 -5.77 -13.16 -11.99
C TRP A 29 -6.38 -11.83 -11.50
N TRP A 30 -7.71 -11.73 -11.43
CA TRP A 30 -8.36 -10.53 -10.89
C TRP A 30 -8.29 -10.44 -9.37
N HIS A 31 -8.29 -11.56 -8.65
CA HIS A 31 -8.06 -11.56 -7.20
C HIS A 31 -6.66 -11.03 -6.90
N SER A 32 -5.63 -11.51 -7.62
CA SER A 32 -4.28 -10.96 -7.46
C SER A 32 -4.21 -9.50 -7.85
N ALA A 33 -4.93 -9.06 -8.89
CA ALA A 33 -5.02 -7.64 -9.23
C ALA A 33 -5.55 -6.81 -8.05
N PHE A 34 -6.68 -7.22 -7.44
CA PHE A 34 -7.26 -6.51 -6.30
C PHE A 34 -6.38 -6.55 -5.06
N HIS A 35 -5.75 -7.68 -4.75
CA HIS A 35 -4.82 -7.78 -3.63
C HIS A 35 -3.58 -6.92 -3.83
N ASN A 36 -2.99 -6.90 -5.04
CA ASN A 36 -1.85 -6.01 -5.35
C ASN A 36 -2.25 -4.53 -5.29
N VAL A 37 -3.42 -4.15 -5.83
CA VAL A 37 -3.95 -2.77 -5.69
C VAL A 37 -4.14 -2.42 -4.21
N THR A 38 -4.69 -3.34 -3.41
CA THR A 38 -4.93 -3.12 -1.98
C THR A 38 -3.64 -2.99 -1.19
N ALA A 39 -2.62 -3.80 -1.51
CA ALA A 39 -1.31 -3.73 -0.89
C ALA A 39 -0.62 -2.40 -1.21
N MET A 40 -0.61 -2.01 -2.49
CA MET A 40 0.11 -0.82 -2.94
C MET A 40 -0.64 0.47 -2.64
N VAL A 41 -1.90 0.60 -3.09
CA VAL A 41 -2.71 1.83 -3.02
C VAL A 41 -3.27 2.02 -1.61
N GLY A 42 -2.40 2.26 -0.63
CA GLY A 42 -2.75 2.48 0.77
C GLY A 42 -2.51 3.90 1.26
N ALA A 43 -2.19 4.05 2.55
CA ALA A 43 -1.91 5.35 3.16
C ALA A 43 -0.77 6.14 2.49
N GLY A 44 0.19 5.47 1.83
CA GLY A 44 1.31 6.14 1.18
C GLY A 44 0.93 7.06 0.02
N VAL A 45 -0.19 6.81 -0.68
CA VAL A 45 -0.65 7.75 -1.73
C VAL A 45 -0.99 9.13 -1.18
N LEU A 46 -1.41 9.21 0.09
CA LEU A 46 -1.84 10.44 0.74
C LEU A 46 -0.68 11.41 1.01
N SER A 47 0.55 10.89 1.09
CA SER A 47 1.76 11.68 1.33
C SER A 47 2.51 12.06 0.06
N LEU A 48 2.16 11.52 -1.11
CA LEU A 48 2.87 11.82 -2.36
C LEU A 48 2.88 13.31 -2.74
N PRO A 49 1.78 14.08 -2.63
CA PRO A 49 1.82 15.52 -2.87
C PRO A 49 2.81 16.23 -1.92
N TYR A 50 2.84 15.79 -0.66
CA TYR A 50 3.77 16.30 0.35
C TYR A 50 5.21 15.95 0.02
N ALA A 51 5.49 14.74 -0.45
CA ALA A 51 6.82 14.34 -0.91
C ALA A 51 7.30 15.24 -2.05
N ILE A 52 6.45 15.50 -3.06
CA ILE A 52 6.80 16.43 -4.16
C ILE A 52 7.05 17.85 -3.61
N SER A 53 6.30 18.32 -2.62
CA SER A 53 6.51 19.64 -2.03
C SER A 53 7.87 19.82 -1.33
N ASN A 54 8.51 18.72 -0.91
CA ASN A 54 9.85 18.71 -0.33
C ASN A 54 10.96 18.56 -1.38
N MET A 55 10.63 18.10 -2.59
CA MET A 55 11.58 17.89 -3.70
C MET A 55 11.51 18.96 -4.80
N GLY A 56 10.38 19.66 -4.90
CA GLY A 56 10.01 20.50 -6.02
C GLY A 56 9.52 19.71 -7.23
N TRP A 57 9.00 20.42 -8.23
CA TRP A 57 8.39 19.83 -9.43
C TRP A 57 9.34 18.89 -10.19
N GLY A 58 10.53 19.37 -10.57
CA GLY A 58 11.45 18.60 -11.42
C GLY A 58 11.86 17.26 -10.78
N PRO A 59 12.61 17.28 -9.66
CA PRO A 59 13.02 16.06 -8.99
C PRO A 59 11.84 15.19 -8.52
N GLY A 60 10.77 15.81 -7.99
CA GLY A 60 9.59 15.08 -7.51
C GLY A 60 8.90 14.26 -8.60
N VAL A 61 8.67 14.84 -9.79
CA VAL A 61 8.05 14.13 -10.92
C VAL A 61 8.97 13.04 -11.47
N VAL A 62 10.27 13.33 -11.60
CA VAL A 62 11.26 12.35 -12.08
C VAL A 62 11.30 11.14 -11.15
N ILE A 63 11.41 11.37 -9.84
CA ILE A 63 11.45 10.29 -8.85
C ILE A 63 10.15 9.51 -8.84
N LEU A 64 8.98 10.17 -8.95
CA LEU A 64 7.70 9.49 -8.99
C LEU A 64 7.58 8.51 -10.17
N ILE A 65 8.01 8.91 -11.37
CA ILE A 65 7.98 8.08 -12.58
C ILE A 65 9.05 6.97 -12.52
N LEU A 66 10.25 7.30 -12.04
CA LEU A 66 11.32 6.33 -11.86
C LEU A 66 10.94 5.26 -10.84
N SER A 67 10.39 5.66 -9.69
CA SER A 67 9.91 4.74 -8.66
C SER A 67 8.82 3.82 -9.21
N TRP A 68 7.83 4.33 -9.95
CA TRP A 68 6.83 3.48 -10.61
C TRP A 68 7.46 2.46 -11.57
N SER A 69 8.43 2.89 -12.38
CA SER A 69 9.09 2.03 -13.38
C SER A 69 9.97 0.96 -12.72
N ILE A 70 10.78 1.35 -11.73
CA ILE A 70 11.68 0.45 -10.99
C ILE A 70 10.86 -0.55 -10.17
N THR A 71 9.80 -0.09 -9.50
CA THR A 71 8.95 -0.97 -8.68
C THR A 71 8.20 -1.98 -9.55
N LEU A 72 7.68 -1.58 -10.72
CA LEU A 72 7.08 -2.51 -11.68
C LEU A 72 8.08 -3.57 -12.15
N PHE A 73 9.29 -3.15 -12.51
CA PHE A 73 10.34 -4.06 -12.95
C PHE A 73 10.77 -5.03 -11.85
N THR A 74 11.00 -4.54 -10.63
CA THR A 74 11.39 -5.39 -9.49
C THR A 74 10.27 -6.32 -9.04
N LEU A 75 9.00 -5.90 -9.18
CA LEU A 75 7.87 -6.76 -8.86
C LEU A 75 7.67 -7.85 -9.93
N TRP A 76 7.92 -7.55 -11.20
CA TRP A 76 8.04 -8.57 -12.26
C TRP A 76 9.10 -9.63 -11.91
N GLN A 77 10.28 -9.20 -11.46
CA GLN A 77 11.34 -10.14 -11.05
C GLN A 77 10.87 -11.08 -9.93
N MET A 78 10.15 -10.56 -8.92
CA MET A 78 9.60 -11.41 -7.85
C MET A 78 8.58 -12.43 -8.37
N VAL A 79 7.73 -12.03 -9.32
CA VAL A 79 6.72 -12.93 -9.92
C VAL A 79 7.38 -14.10 -10.67
N GLU A 80 8.45 -13.83 -11.41
CA GLU A 80 9.24 -14.88 -12.09
C GLU A 80 10.02 -15.74 -11.09
N LEU A 81 10.57 -15.13 -10.03
CA LEU A 81 11.37 -15.83 -9.03
C LEU A 81 10.55 -16.84 -8.20
N HIS A 82 9.24 -16.61 -8.01
CA HIS A 82 8.34 -17.49 -7.26
C HIS A 82 8.39 -18.96 -7.73
N GLU A 83 8.60 -19.20 -9.02
CA GLU A 83 8.65 -20.55 -9.63
C GLU A 83 9.93 -20.75 -10.46
N SER A 84 11.03 -20.07 -10.09
CA SER A 84 12.30 -20.12 -10.81
C SER A 84 13.01 -21.49 -10.77
N VAL A 85 12.63 -22.36 -9.83
CA VAL A 85 13.20 -23.70 -9.66
C VAL A 85 12.14 -24.75 -10.01
N PRO A 86 12.42 -25.67 -10.96
CA PRO A 86 11.46 -26.71 -11.34
C PRO A 86 10.98 -27.52 -10.14
N GLY A 87 9.67 -27.55 -9.92
CA GLY A 87 9.06 -28.31 -8.83
C GLY A 87 9.19 -27.67 -7.44
N LYS A 88 9.61 -26.41 -7.33
CA LYS A 88 9.59 -25.65 -6.07
C LYS A 88 8.87 -24.32 -6.26
N ARG A 89 7.98 -23.99 -5.32
CA ARG A 89 7.36 -22.67 -5.19
C ARG A 89 7.94 -21.99 -3.95
N PHE A 90 8.28 -20.71 -4.08
CA PHE A 90 8.62 -19.87 -2.94
C PHE A 90 7.37 -19.09 -2.54
N ASP A 91 6.54 -19.73 -1.70
CA ASP A 91 5.22 -19.19 -1.35
C ASP A 91 5.32 -18.01 -0.36
N ARG A 92 6.49 -17.84 0.29
CA ARG A 92 6.78 -16.76 1.24
C ARG A 92 8.04 -16.01 0.88
N TYR A 93 8.07 -14.71 1.15
CA TYR A 93 9.19 -13.82 0.82
C TYR A 93 10.52 -14.28 1.45
N HIS A 94 10.51 -14.71 2.71
CA HIS A 94 11.70 -15.24 3.37
C HIS A 94 12.23 -16.55 2.78
N GLU A 95 11.38 -17.40 2.17
CA GLU A 95 11.81 -18.66 1.54
C GLU A 95 12.67 -18.39 0.31
N LEU A 96 12.29 -17.39 -0.49
CA LEU A 96 13.09 -16.92 -1.61
C LEU A 96 14.42 -16.31 -1.11
N GLY A 97 14.37 -15.55 -0.02
CA GLY A 97 15.57 -15.02 0.64
C GLY A 97 16.55 -16.10 1.10
N GLN A 98 16.03 -17.16 1.75
CA GLN A 98 16.82 -18.30 2.20
C GLN A 98 17.40 -19.10 1.03
N TYR A 99 16.72 -19.14 -0.11
CA TYR A 99 17.26 -19.74 -1.32
C TYR A 99 18.40 -18.91 -1.93
N ALA A 100 18.23 -17.59 -2.01
CA ALA A 100 19.22 -16.70 -2.60
C ALA A 100 20.50 -16.54 -1.74
N PHE A 101 20.36 -16.43 -0.42
CA PHE A 101 21.46 -16.13 0.49
C PHE A 101 21.86 -17.29 1.42
N GLY A 102 21.17 -18.43 1.33
CA GLY A 102 21.35 -19.58 2.21
C GLY A 102 20.43 -19.58 3.44
N HIS A 103 20.19 -20.76 4.02
CA HIS A 103 19.13 -20.99 5.01
C HIS A 103 19.19 -20.06 6.24
N LYS A 104 20.39 -19.79 6.76
CA LYS A 104 20.57 -18.93 7.95
C LYS A 104 20.64 -17.46 7.56
N LEU A 105 21.54 -17.11 6.64
CA LEU A 105 21.81 -15.70 6.28
C LEU A 105 20.58 -15.05 5.62
N GLY A 106 19.90 -15.76 4.72
CA GLY A 106 18.68 -15.27 4.10
C GLY A 106 17.58 -14.99 5.11
N LEU A 107 17.41 -15.84 6.13
CA LEU A 107 16.44 -15.62 7.19
C LEU A 107 16.79 -14.37 8.03
N TYR A 108 18.05 -14.24 8.46
CA TYR A 108 18.49 -13.11 9.29
C TYR A 108 18.51 -11.76 8.56
N ILE A 109 18.62 -11.73 7.24
CA ILE A 109 18.54 -10.48 6.46
C ILE A 109 17.09 -10.14 6.13
N VAL A 110 16.34 -11.12 5.62
CA VAL A 110 15.01 -10.85 5.03
C VAL A 110 13.94 -10.69 6.10
N VAL A 111 13.87 -11.56 7.10
CA VAL A 111 12.78 -11.54 8.10
C VAL A 111 12.74 -10.23 8.88
N PRO A 112 13.86 -9.68 9.40
CA PRO A 112 13.81 -8.40 10.12
C PRO A 112 13.31 -7.25 9.25
N GLN A 113 13.73 -7.19 7.97
CA GLN A 113 13.28 -6.15 7.04
C GLN A 113 11.80 -6.30 6.71
N GLN A 114 11.34 -7.52 6.45
CA GLN A 114 9.95 -7.84 6.17
C GLN A 114 9.04 -7.47 7.35
N VAL A 115 9.39 -7.90 8.56
CA VAL A 115 8.64 -7.59 9.79
C VAL A 115 8.61 -6.08 10.05
N VAL A 116 9.74 -5.39 9.87
CA VAL A 116 9.77 -3.92 10.03
C VAL A 116 8.80 -3.25 9.07
N VAL A 117 8.77 -3.64 7.79
CA VAL A 117 7.84 -3.06 6.81
C VAL A 117 6.39 -3.38 7.15
N GLU A 118 6.07 -4.62 7.50
CA GLU A 118 4.71 -5.07 7.81
C GLU A 118 4.15 -4.41 9.07
N VAL A 119 4.91 -4.44 10.17
CA VAL A 119 4.51 -3.84 11.45
C VAL A 119 4.43 -2.31 11.32
N SER A 120 5.40 -1.67 10.67
CA SER A 120 5.36 -0.22 10.47
C SER A 120 4.17 0.21 9.61
N THR A 121 3.84 -0.55 8.56
CA THR A 121 2.66 -0.30 7.73
C THR A 121 1.38 -0.43 8.54
N CYS A 122 1.27 -1.47 9.37
CA CYS A 122 0.14 -1.63 10.29
C CYS A 122 0.00 -0.44 11.24
N ILE A 123 1.10 0.05 11.84
CA ILE A 123 1.09 1.24 12.70
C ILE A 123 0.62 2.48 11.94
N ILE A 124 1.14 2.72 10.73
CA ILE A 124 0.75 3.86 9.90
C ILE A 124 -0.74 3.80 9.54
N TYR A 125 -1.26 2.61 9.23
CA TYR A 125 -2.67 2.39 8.96
C TYR A 125 -3.55 2.69 10.17
N MET A 126 -3.12 2.31 11.37
CA MET A 126 -3.83 2.64 12.61
C MET A 126 -3.93 4.16 12.83
N VAL A 127 -2.81 4.88 12.61
CA VAL A 127 -2.79 6.35 12.70
C VAL A 127 -3.64 6.99 11.60
N THR A 128 -3.58 6.45 10.37
CA THR A 128 -4.31 6.96 9.21
C THR A 128 -5.83 6.79 9.40
N GLY A 129 -6.27 5.59 9.79
CA GLY A 129 -7.67 5.31 10.12
C GLY A 129 -8.19 6.20 11.24
N GLY A 130 -7.40 6.39 12.31
CA GLY A 130 -7.74 7.31 13.40
C GLY A 130 -7.84 8.78 12.95
N LYS A 131 -6.88 9.27 12.15
CA LYS A 131 -6.91 10.64 11.57
C LYS A 131 -8.16 10.82 10.70
N SER A 132 -8.48 9.85 9.84
CA SER A 132 -9.65 9.91 8.97
C SER A 132 -10.97 9.86 9.73
N LEU A 133 -11.06 9.03 10.76
CA LEU A 133 -12.25 8.96 11.62
C LEU A 133 -12.45 10.26 12.41
N LYS A 134 -11.36 10.83 12.97
CA LYS A 134 -11.40 12.13 13.64
C LYS A 134 -11.90 13.22 12.68
N LYS A 135 -11.31 13.29 11.47
CA LYS A 135 -11.70 14.29 10.46
C LYS A 135 -13.16 14.13 10.05
N PHE A 136 -13.65 12.90 9.85
CA PHE A 136 -15.05 12.65 9.56
C PHE A 136 -15.97 13.14 10.70
N HIS A 137 -15.63 12.84 11.95
CA HIS A 137 -16.38 13.29 13.13
C HIS A 137 -16.46 14.83 13.20
N GLU A 138 -15.34 15.53 13.01
CA GLU A 138 -15.30 17.01 13.00
C GLU A 138 -16.16 17.63 11.89
N LEU A 139 -16.29 16.96 10.75
CA LEU A 139 -17.08 17.46 9.62
C LEU A 139 -18.59 17.22 9.79
N VAL A 140 -18.99 16.11 10.43
CA VAL A 140 -20.39 15.73 10.62
C VAL A 140 -20.96 16.31 11.93
N CYS A 141 -20.12 16.56 12.92
CA CYS A 141 -20.50 17.21 14.17
C CYS A 141 -19.54 18.36 14.52
N PRO A 142 -19.70 19.54 13.90
CA PRO A 142 -18.84 20.70 14.15
C PRO A 142 -18.91 21.22 15.60
N ASP A 143 -20.07 21.06 16.24
CA ASP A 143 -20.34 21.53 17.60
C ASP A 143 -20.04 20.47 18.68
N CYS A 144 -19.53 19.29 18.30
CA CYS A 144 -19.15 18.24 19.24
C CYS A 144 -17.88 18.60 20.04
N HIS A 145 -17.75 18.00 21.23
CA HIS A 145 -16.54 18.16 22.04
C HIS A 145 -15.30 17.64 21.30
N GLU A 146 -14.18 18.34 21.44
CA GLU A 146 -12.93 17.92 20.82
C GLU A 146 -12.42 16.63 21.47
N ILE A 147 -12.39 15.55 20.69
CA ILE A 147 -11.87 14.25 21.13
C ILE A 147 -10.41 14.11 20.66
N ARG A 148 -9.54 13.65 21.57
CA ARG A 148 -8.11 13.41 21.24
C ARG A 148 -7.99 12.30 20.18
N LEU A 149 -7.03 12.48 19.27
CA LEU A 149 -6.73 11.51 18.19
C LEU A 149 -6.51 10.09 18.72
N THR A 150 -5.88 9.93 19.88
CA THR A 150 -5.62 8.63 20.52
C THR A 150 -6.91 7.80 20.68
N TYR A 151 -8.04 8.41 21.02
CA TYR A 151 -9.31 7.68 21.16
C TYR A 151 -9.83 7.19 19.80
N PHE A 152 -9.71 7.99 18.74
CA PHE A 152 -10.08 7.55 17.39
C PHE A 152 -9.18 6.42 16.89
N ILE A 153 -7.88 6.44 17.21
CA ILE A 153 -6.96 5.32 16.93
C ILE A 153 -7.41 4.08 17.69
N LEU A 154 -7.79 4.18 18.98
CA LEU A 154 -8.29 3.04 19.77
C LEU A 154 -9.62 2.49 19.24
N ILE A 155 -10.54 3.36 18.79
CA ILE A 155 -11.79 2.93 18.14
C ILE A 155 -11.46 2.14 16.86
N PHE A 156 -10.58 2.66 16.03
CA PHE A 156 -10.13 1.97 14.82
C PHE A 156 -9.42 0.64 15.15
N ALA A 157 -8.60 0.61 16.20
CA ALA A 157 -7.95 -0.60 16.72
C ALA A 157 -8.94 -1.70 17.07
N SER A 158 -10.06 -1.33 17.71
CA SER A 158 -11.08 -2.29 18.13
C SER A 158 -11.70 -3.05 16.96
N VAL A 159 -11.83 -2.39 15.79
CA VAL A 159 -12.28 -3.04 14.56
C VAL A 159 -11.28 -4.11 14.12
N HIS A 160 -9.99 -3.78 14.10
CA HIS A 160 -8.93 -4.73 13.75
C HIS A 160 -8.80 -5.88 14.74
N PHE A 161 -8.97 -5.61 16.03
CA PHE A 161 -9.01 -6.65 17.06
C PHE A 161 -10.10 -7.68 16.76
N VAL A 162 -11.33 -7.24 16.47
CA VAL A 162 -12.43 -8.14 16.09
C VAL A 162 -12.12 -8.90 14.80
N LEU A 163 -11.60 -8.21 13.78
CA LEU A 163 -11.25 -8.83 12.49
C LEU A 163 -10.12 -9.85 12.60
N SER A 164 -9.19 -9.69 13.54
CA SER A 164 -8.09 -10.63 13.77
C SER A 164 -8.56 -12.01 14.24
N HIS A 165 -9.78 -12.12 14.77
CA HIS A 165 -10.40 -13.39 15.14
C HIS A 165 -11.10 -14.09 13.97
N LEU A 166 -11.21 -13.45 12.80
CA LEU A 166 -11.85 -14.06 11.63
C LEU A 166 -10.81 -14.85 10.82
N PRO A 167 -11.02 -16.16 10.58
CA PRO A 167 -10.02 -17.04 9.99
C PRO A 167 -9.74 -16.80 8.50
N ASN A 168 -10.61 -16.08 7.80
CA ASN A 168 -10.41 -15.70 6.41
C ASN A 168 -11.23 -14.45 6.08
N PHE A 169 -10.56 -13.38 5.62
CA PHE A 169 -11.23 -12.23 5.02
C PHE A 169 -10.83 -12.14 3.54
N HIS A 170 -11.81 -12.36 2.65
CA HIS A 170 -11.63 -12.01 1.25
C HIS A 170 -11.66 -10.49 1.12
N SER A 171 -10.58 -9.88 0.63
CA SER A 171 -10.43 -8.42 0.53
C SER A 171 -11.64 -7.74 -0.15
N ILE A 172 -12.45 -7.03 0.64
CA ILE A 172 -13.54 -6.15 0.17
C ILE A 172 -13.02 -4.71 0.00
N THR A 173 -11.92 -4.54 -0.71
CA THR A 173 -11.23 -3.24 -0.89
C THR A 173 -11.35 -2.71 -2.30
N ILE A 174 -12.34 -3.19 -3.07
CA ILE A 174 -12.55 -2.88 -4.48
C ILE A 174 -12.63 -1.36 -4.67
N ILE A 175 -11.47 -0.75 -4.96
CA ILE A 175 -11.31 0.53 -5.63
C ILE A 175 -11.88 1.74 -4.85
N SER A 176 -12.11 1.63 -3.53
CA SER A 176 -12.74 2.71 -2.75
C SER A 176 -11.86 3.95 -2.57
N LEU A 177 -10.60 3.78 -2.14
CA LEU A 177 -9.67 4.88 -1.84
C LEU A 177 -9.21 5.62 -3.09
N ALA A 178 -8.75 4.86 -4.07
CA ALA A 178 -8.34 5.32 -5.40
C ALA A 178 -9.41 6.20 -6.06
N ALA A 179 -10.63 5.68 -6.17
CA ALA A 179 -11.72 6.37 -6.83
C ALA A 179 -12.16 7.62 -6.05
N ALA A 180 -12.18 7.56 -4.71
CA ALA A 180 -12.56 8.69 -3.88
C ALA A 180 -11.60 9.88 -4.04
N ILE A 181 -10.29 9.64 -3.94
CA ILE A 181 -9.30 10.72 -4.03
C ILE A 181 -9.19 11.20 -5.49
N PHE A 182 -9.20 10.30 -6.46
CA PHE A 182 -9.14 10.68 -7.88
C PHE A 182 -10.31 11.58 -8.28
N ASN A 183 -11.55 11.21 -7.92
CA ASN A 183 -12.73 12.03 -8.18
C ASN A 183 -12.63 13.41 -7.48
N TYR A 184 -12.03 13.47 -6.28
CA TYR A 184 -11.80 14.73 -5.58
C TYR A 184 -10.75 15.62 -6.25
N CYS A 185 -9.59 15.06 -6.60
CA CYS A 185 -8.52 15.81 -7.29
C CYS A 185 -9.03 16.38 -8.61
N LEU A 186 -9.83 15.60 -9.34
CA LEU A 186 -10.47 16.04 -10.56
C LEU A 186 -11.45 17.19 -10.29
N ASP A 187 -12.34 17.06 -9.31
CA ASP A 187 -13.28 18.13 -8.94
C ASP A 187 -12.56 19.42 -8.49
N ALA A 188 -11.54 19.31 -7.65
CA ALA A 188 -10.74 20.44 -7.20
C ALA A 188 -9.96 21.13 -8.34
N SER A 189 -9.51 20.36 -9.34
CA SER A 189 -8.88 20.92 -10.55
C SER A 189 -9.89 21.69 -11.41
N LEU A 190 -11.08 21.12 -11.58
CA LEU A 190 -12.15 21.68 -12.41
C LEU A 190 -12.80 22.91 -11.74
N ALA A 191 -12.72 23.02 -10.41
CA ALA A 191 -13.38 24.08 -9.63
C ALA A 191 -12.62 25.43 -9.58
N GLY A 192 -11.43 25.59 -10.17
CA GLY A 192 -10.82 26.93 -10.30
C GLY A 192 -9.30 27.08 -10.29
N GLY A 193 -8.52 26.02 -10.49
CA GLY A 193 -7.05 26.12 -10.55
C GLY A 193 -6.38 26.26 -9.17
N PRO A 194 -5.12 26.72 -9.11
CA PRO A 194 -4.36 26.80 -7.87
C PRO A 194 -5.00 27.72 -6.83
N ARG A 195 -4.80 27.42 -5.54
CA ARG A 195 -5.26 28.33 -4.48
C ARG A 195 -4.60 29.71 -4.63
N PRO A 196 -5.28 30.80 -4.21
CA PRO A 196 -4.67 32.13 -4.19
C PRO A 196 -3.36 32.12 -3.39
N ASN A 197 -2.31 32.73 -3.94
CA ASN A 197 -0.98 32.82 -3.32
C ASN A 197 -0.28 31.47 -3.06
N VAL A 198 -0.49 30.47 -3.92
CA VAL A 198 0.28 29.22 -3.87
C VAL A 198 1.78 29.48 -4.09
N SER A 199 2.62 28.88 -3.25
CA SER A 199 4.08 28.86 -3.43
C SER A 199 4.55 27.45 -3.77
N TYR A 200 5.51 27.34 -4.67
CA TYR A 200 6.18 26.08 -5.05
C TYR A 200 7.64 26.06 -4.65
N GLU A 201 8.05 26.98 -3.78
CA GLU A 201 9.37 26.96 -3.16
C GLU A 201 9.51 25.76 -2.24
N LEU A 202 10.73 25.24 -2.11
CA LEU A 202 11.01 24.15 -1.20
C LEU A 202 10.67 24.56 0.25
N ARG A 203 10.12 23.61 1.01
CA ARG A 203 9.60 23.86 2.36
C ARG A 203 10.67 24.19 3.40
N GLY A 204 11.92 23.76 3.19
CA GLY A 204 13.00 23.92 4.15
C GLY A 204 13.50 25.36 4.22
N ARG A 205 13.63 25.89 5.44
CA ARG A 205 14.12 27.25 5.72
C ARG A 205 15.62 27.43 5.51
N SER A 206 16.35 26.35 5.29
CA SER A 206 17.80 26.32 5.05
C SER A 206 18.15 25.23 4.04
N THR A 207 19.35 25.31 3.47
CA THR A 207 19.88 24.26 2.57
C THR A 207 19.92 22.90 3.25
N SER A 208 20.35 22.83 4.51
CA SER A 208 20.40 21.57 5.26
C SER A 208 19.01 20.98 5.50
N ALA A 209 18.01 21.82 5.81
CA ALA A 209 16.63 21.37 5.96
C ALA A 209 16.07 20.83 4.63
N ASN A 210 16.34 21.50 3.51
CA ASN A 210 15.92 21.03 2.19
C ASN A 210 16.55 19.68 1.82
N VAL A 211 17.82 19.46 2.14
CA VAL A 211 18.48 18.16 1.92
C VAL A 211 17.83 17.05 2.75
N LEU A 212 17.58 17.29 4.03
CA LEU A 212 16.94 16.29 4.90
C LEU A 212 15.49 16.01 4.48
N ASN A 213 14.74 17.05 4.10
CA ASN A 213 13.38 16.93 3.58
C ASN A 213 13.35 16.12 2.27
N PHE A 214 14.34 16.32 1.39
CA PHE A 214 14.47 15.54 0.16
C PHE A 214 14.65 14.05 0.45
N PHE A 215 15.52 13.69 1.40
CA PHE A 215 15.71 12.30 1.82
C PHE A 215 14.45 11.72 2.49
N GLY A 216 13.74 12.50 3.31
CA GLY A 216 12.45 12.10 3.87
C GLY A 216 11.42 11.80 2.78
N ALA A 217 11.33 12.67 1.78
CA ALA A 217 10.42 12.48 0.65
C ALA A 217 10.78 11.30 -0.25
N LEU A 218 12.05 10.89 -0.35
CA LEU A 218 12.43 9.62 -0.99
C LEU A 218 11.82 8.43 -0.23
N GLY A 219 11.82 8.48 1.09
CA GLY A 219 11.17 7.50 1.96
C GLY A 219 9.65 7.47 1.76
N ASP A 220 9.00 8.64 1.69
CA ASP A 220 7.56 8.75 1.43
C ASP A 220 7.17 8.12 0.08
N ILE A 221 7.91 8.41 -0.99
CA ILE A 221 7.66 7.82 -2.32
C ILE A 221 7.95 6.31 -2.30
N ALA A 222 9.04 5.87 -1.68
CA ALA A 222 9.34 4.44 -1.57
C ALA A 222 8.24 3.68 -0.80
N PHE A 223 7.74 4.25 0.31
CA PHE A 223 6.64 3.69 1.08
C PHE A 223 5.34 3.62 0.26
N ALA A 224 5.04 4.63 -0.55
CA ALA A 224 3.85 4.61 -1.39
C ALA A 224 3.82 3.47 -2.41
N TYR A 225 4.98 2.98 -2.86
CA TYR A 225 5.10 1.84 -3.78
C TYR A 225 5.43 0.51 -3.06
N ALA A 226 5.29 0.45 -1.73
CA ALA A 226 5.46 -0.80 -1.00
C ALA A 226 4.40 -1.85 -1.42
N GLY A 227 4.77 -3.13 -1.36
CA GLY A 227 3.92 -4.25 -1.80
C GLY A 227 4.70 -5.50 -2.16
N HIS A 228 6.00 -5.37 -2.46
CA HIS A 228 6.87 -6.50 -2.80
C HIS A 228 6.98 -7.53 -1.68
N ASN A 229 6.89 -7.12 -0.42
CA ASN A 229 7.01 -8.01 0.74
C ASN A 229 5.82 -8.96 0.94
N VAL A 230 4.72 -8.76 0.21
CA VAL A 230 3.53 -9.63 0.25
C VAL A 230 3.19 -10.25 -1.13
N VAL A 231 4.00 -9.98 -2.16
CA VAL A 231 3.70 -10.37 -3.54
C VAL A 231 3.75 -11.88 -3.73
N LEU A 232 4.69 -12.56 -3.06
CA LEU A 232 4.87 -14.01 -3.17
C LEU A 232 3.72 -14.73 -2.49
N GLU A 233 3.30 -14.23 -1.34
CA GLU A 233 2.15 -14.69 -0.58
C GLU A 233 0.85 -14.53 -1.40
N ILE A 234 0.66 -13.40 -2.09
CA ILE A 234 -0.46 -13.21 -3.02
C ILE A 234 -0.40 -14.22 -4.17
N GLN A 235 0.76 -14.44 -4.77
CA GLN A 235 0.94 -15.39 -5.86
C GLN A 235 0.73 -16.85 -5.42
N ALA A 236 1.06 -17.18 -4.17
CA ALA A 236 0.88 -18.51 -3.60
C ALA A 236 -0.59 -18.96 -3.62
N THR A 237 -1.54 -18.02 -3.50
CA THR A 237 -2.99 -18.25 -3.57
C THR A 237 -3.49 -18.66 -4.96
N ILE A 238 -2.69 -18.42 -6.01
CA ILE A 238 -3.03 -18.80 -7.38
C ILE A 238 -2.65 -20.28 -7.59
N PRO A 239 -3.53 -21.09 -8.18
CA PRO A 239 -3.20 -22.46 -8.53
C PRO A 239 -2.08 -22.49 -9.58
N SER A 240 -1.16 -23.43 -9.43
CA SER A 240 -0.04 -23.63 -10.36
C SER A 240 0.10 -25.11 -10.71
N THR A 241 0.35 -25.40 -11.99
CA THR A 241 0.79 -26.71 -12.49
C THR A 241 2.04 -26.52 -13.37
N PRO A 242 2.84 -27.57 -13.63
CA PRO A 242 3.99 -27.45 -14.52
C PRO A 242 3.64 -26.91 -15.92
N GLU A 243 2.43 -27.19 -16.40
CA GLU A 243 1.91 -26.74 -17.70
C GLU A 243 1.25 -25.34 -17.62
N GLN A 244 0.81 -24.92 -16.43
CA GLN A 244 0.14 -23.65 -16.18
C GLN A 244 0.73 -22.99 -14.92
N PRO A 245 1.91 -22.34 -15.03
CA PRO A 245 2.55 -21.68 -13.91
C PRO A 245 1.75 -20.47 -13.44
N SER A 246 1.81 -20.17 -12.14
CA SER A 246 1.11 -19.02 -11.53
C SER A 246 1.62 -17.66 -12.03
N THR A 247 2.82 -17.63 -12.61
CA THR A 247 3.51 -16.43 -13.13
C THR A 247 2.65 -15.64 -14.12
N LYS A 248 1.99 -16.31 -15.08
CA LYS A 248 1.18 -15.66 -16.12
C LYS A 248 -0.06 -14.94 -15.54
N PRO A 249 -0.96 -15.61 -14.80
CA PRO A 249 -2.10 -14.94 -14.18
C PRO A 249 -1.67 -13.91 -13.13
N MET A 250 -0.58 -14.16 -12.38
CA MET A 250 -0.05 -13.18 -11.43
C MET A 250 0.42 -11.91 -12.15
N TRP A 251 1.25 -12.04 -13.19
CA TRP A 251 1.76 -10.91 -13.96
C TRP A 251 0.65 -10.07 -14.60
N LYS A 252 -0.39 -10.73 -15.14
CA LYS A 252 -1.58 -10.02 -15.62
C LYS A 252 -2.25 -9.19 -14.53
N GLY A 253 -2.37 -9.73 -13.32
CA GLY A 253 -2.90 -9.02 -12.16
C GLY A 253 -2.02 -7.83 -11.74
N VAL A 254 -0.70 -8.03 -11.73
CA VAL A 254 0.30 -6.99 -11.42
C VAL A 254 0.25 -5.83 -12.42
N VAL A 255 0.26 -6.11 -13.72
CA VAL A 255 0.20 -5.07 -14.75
C VAL A 255 -1.09 -4.25 -14.61
N PHE A 256 -2.22 -4.92 -14.40
CA PHE A 256 -3.48 -4.23 -14.14
C PHE A 256 -3.40 -3.35 -12.88
N ALA A 257 -2.84 -3.87 -11.79
CA ALA A 257 -2.66 -3.12 -10.55
C ALA A 257 -1.78 -1.89 -10.75
N TYR A 258 -0.66 -2.00 -11.48
CA TYR A 258 0.24 -0.86 -11.74
C TYR A 258 -0.36 0.21 -12.64
N ILE A 259 -1.26 -0.16 -13.56
CA ILE A 259 -2.05 0.81 -14.33
C ILE A 259 -2.96 1.59 -13.39
N ILE A 260 -3.66 0.91 -12.48
CA ILE A 260 -4.49 1.58 -11.47
C ILE A 260 -3.64 2.46 -10.56
N VAL A 261 -2.49 1.98 -10.07
CA VAL A 261 -1.55 2.76 -9.27
C VAL A 261 -1.13 4.02 -10.02
N ALA A 262 -0.76 3.94 -11.30
CA ALA A 262 -0.41 5.12 -12.09
C ALA A 262 -1.57 6.14 -12.21
N ILE A 263 -2.78 5.65 -12.49
CA ILE A 263 -3.99 6.47 -12.60
C ILE A 263 -4.36 7.12 -11.26
N CYS A 264 -4.00 6.51 -10.14
CA CYS A 264 -4.24 7.10 -8.82
C CYS A 264 -3.11 8.06 -8.45
N TYR A 265 -1.87 7.60 -8.48
CA TYR A 265 -0.74 8.28 -7.87
C TYR A 265 -0.35 9.51 -8.65
N LEU A 266 -0.24 9.42 -9.98
CA LEU A 266 0.20 10.56 -10.78
C LEU A 266 -0.79 11.73 -10.68
N PRO A 267 -2.10 11.54 -10.92
CA PRO A 267 -3.05 12.66 -10.81
C PRO A 267 -3.11 13.21 -9.39
N ILE A 268 -3.22 12.37 -8.35
CA ILE A 268 -3.27 12.84 -6.96
C ILE A 268 -2.03 13.68 -6.62
N SER A 269 -0.84 13.17 -6.94
CA SER A 269 0.42 13.85 -6.62
C SER A 269 0.57 15.17 -7.35
N LEU A 270 0.37 15.17 -8.68
CA LEU A 270 0.59 16.33 -9.53
C LEU A 270 -0.49 17.39 -9.32
N VAL A 271 -1.76 17.00 -9.27
CA VAL A 271 -2.88 17.91 -9.10
C VAL A 271 -2.88 18.52 -7.71
N CYS A 272 -2.77 17.71 -6.64
CA CYS A 272 -2.78 18.27 -5.30
C CYS A 272 -1.57 19.17 -5.05
N TYR A 273 -0.40 18.82 -5.60
CA TYR A 273 0.74 19.71 -5.52
C TYR A 273 0.53 20.99 -6.34
N TYR A 274 -0.09 20.92 -7.52
CA TYR A 274 -0.50 22.10 -8.29
C TYR A 274 -1.51 22.99 -7.55
N ILE A 275 -2.42 22.41 -6.77
CA ILE A 275 -3.44 23.19 -6.08
C ILE A 275 -2.91 23.81 -4.79
N PHE A 276 -2.13 23.06 -4.01
CA PHE A 276 -1.70 23.43 -2.66
C PHE A 276 -0.24 23.87 -2.56
N GLY A 277 0.60 23.56 -3.55
CA GLY A 277 2.02 23.85 -3.54
C GLY A 277 2.70 23.34 -2.29
N ASN A 278 3.55 24.17 -1.69
CA ASN A 278 4.29 23.86 -0.49
C ASN A 278 3.48 23.94 0.82
N SER A 279 2.17 24.19 0.75
CA SER A 279 1.27 24.22 1.92
C SER A 279 0.55 22.89 2.19
N VAL A 280 0.76 21.87 1.35
CA VAL A 280 0.15 20.55 1.53
C VAL A 280 0.65 19.86 2.81
N ASP A 281 -0.24 19.17 3.51
CA ASP A 281 0.05 18.39 4.71
C ASP A 281 0.55 16.98 4.35
N ASP A 282 1.17 16.31 5.32
CA ASP A 282 1.64 14.91 5.24
C ASP A 282 0.57 13.91 4.80
N ASN A 283 -0.68 14.21 5.12
CA ASN A 283 -1.87 13.56 4.60
C ASN A 283 -2.71 14.61 3.88
N VAL A 284 -2.76 14.53 2.55
CA VAL A 284 -3.45 15.50 1.69
C VAL A 284 -4.92 15.72 2.07
N LEU A 285 -5.60 14.73 2.68
CA LEU A 285 -6.99 14.87 3.13
C LEU A 285 -7.17 15.88 4.26
N LEU A 286 -6.10 16.17 5.02
CA LEU A 286 -6.12 17.17 6.08
C LEU A 286 -6.04 18.60 5.52
N THR A 287 -5.39 18.78 4.37
CA THR A 287 -5.28 20.07 3.65
C THR A 287 -6.62 20.50 3.03
N LEU A 288 -7.53 19.56 2.83
CA LEU A 288 -8.84 19.80 2.23
C LEU A 288 -9.78 20.52 3.21
N GLN A 289 -10.45 21.56 2.71
CA GLN A 289 -11.36 22.39 3.51
C GLN A 289 -12.79 22.42 2.98
N LYS A 290 -13.01 22.34 1.65
CA LYS A 290 -14.33 22.31 1.01
C LYS A 290 -14.34 21.44 -0.26
N PRO A 291 -15.51 20.95 -0.71
CA PRO A 291 -16.78 20.91 0.02
C PRO A 291 -16.79 19.81 1.10
N THR A 292 -17.47 20.07 2.24
CA THR A 292 -17.47 19.20 3.44
C THR A 292 -17.90 17.77 3.18
N TRP A 293 -18.99 17.57 2.42
CA TRP A 293 -19.55 16.24 2.15
C TRP A 293 -18.57 15.33 1.42
N LEU A 294 -17.79 15.92 0.50
CA LEU A 294 -16.86 15.17 -0.32
C LEU A 294 -15.63 14.77 0.50
N ILE A 295 -15.13 15.66 1.36
CA ILE A 295 -14.05 15.35 2.31
C ILE A 295 -14.50 14.27 3.31
N ALA A 296 -15.74 14.36 3.80
CA ALA A 296 -16.32 13.34 4.68
C ALA A 296 -16.37 11.97 3.97
N SER A 297 -16.86 11.91 2.72
CA SER A 297 -16.87 10.67 1.94
C SER A 297 -15.48 10.10 1.69
N ALA A 298 -14.50 10.95 1.37
CA ALA A 298 -13.12 10.53 1.13
C ALA A 298 -12.52 9.87 2.38
N ASN A 299 -12.76 10.45 3.56
CA ASN A 299 -12.30 9.89 4.83
C ASN A 299 -12.98 8.54 5.16
N VAL A 300 -14.27 8.37 4.83
CA VAL A 300 -14.95 7.06 4.96
C VAL A 300 -14.35 6.03 4.01
N PHE A 301 -14.07 6.40 2.76
CA PHE A 301 -13.45 5.49 1.80
C PHE A 301 -12.03 5.08 2.24
N VAL A 302 -11.25 6.00 2.80
CA VAL A 302 -9.95 5.69 3.43
C VAL A 302 -10.13 4.72 4.58
N LEU A 303 -11.10 4.97 5.47
CA LEU A 303 -11.39 4.08 6.59
C LEU A 303 -11.66 2.65 6.12
N VAL A 304 -12.58 2.49 5.17
CA VAL A 304 -12.95 1.17 4.61
C VAL A 304 -11.75 0.51 3.92
N HIS A 305 -10.98 1.28 3.17
CA HIS A 305 -9.81 0.75 2.45
C HIS A 305 -8.74 0.25 3.43
N VAL A 306 -8.35 1.10 4.38
CA VAL A 306 -7.28 0.82 5.35
C VAL A 306 -7.66 -0.38 6.24
N ILE A 307 -8.95 -0.60 6.50
CA ILE A 307 -9.42 -1.82 7.18
C ILE A 307 -8.95 -3.08 6.46
N GLY A 308 -9.14 -3.16 5.14
CA GLY A 308 -8.73 -4.33 4.36
C GLY A 308 -7.23 -4.41 4.13
N SER A 309 -6.57 -3.27 3.86
CA SER A 309 -5.12 -3.23 3.61
C SER A 309 -4.32 -3.62 4.85
N TYR A 310 -4.76 -3.25 6.05
CA TYR A 310 -4.14 -3.71 7.30
C TYR A 310 -4.08 -5.24 7.36
N GLN A 311 -5.16 -5.93 6.99
CA GLN A 311 -5.20 -7.39 7.06
C GLN A 311 -4.17 -8.02 6.11
N VAL A 312 -3.96 -7.44 4.93
CA VAL A 312 -2.96 -7.93 3.96
C VAL A 312 -1.54 -7.89 4.54
N TYR A 313 -1.22 -6.83 5.30
CA TYR A 313 0.10 -6.69 5.93
C TYR A 313 0.24 -7.38 7.28
N ALA A 314 -0.87 -7.61 7.99
CA ALA A 314 -0.85 -8.28 9.28
C ALA A 314 -0.78 -9.82 9.14
N MET A 315 -1.39 -10.39 8.10
CA MET A 315 -1.42 -11.84 7.88
C MET A 315 -0.03 -12.51 7.80
N PRO A 316 0.98 -11.95 7.11
CA PRO A 316 2.31 -12.58 7.06
C PRO A 316 3.07 -12.54 8.40
N VAL A 317 2.66 -11.67 9.34
CA VAL A 317 3.29 -11.53 10.66
C VAL A 317 2.77 -12.56 11.66
N PHE A 318 1.51 -12.99 11.51
CA PHE A 318 0.83 -13.95 12.40
C PHE A 318 1.03 -15.39 11.96
#